data_AF-A0A2J8PQ37-F1
#
_entry.id   AF-A0A2J8PQ37-F1
#
_cell.length_a   1.000
_cell.length_b   1.000
_cell.length_c   1.000
_cell.angle_alpha   90.00
_cell.angle_beta   90.00
_cell.angle_gamma   90.00
#
_symmetry.space_group_name_H-M   'P 1'
#
loop_
_entity.id
_entity.type
_entity.pdbx_description
1 polymer ?
#
loop_
_entity_poly.entity_id
_entity_poly.type
_entity_poly.pdbx_seq_one_letter_code
_entity_poly.pdbx_strand_id
1 'polypeptide(L)'
;MKTPWKVLLGLLGAAALVTIITVPVVLLNKGNDATADSRKTYTLTDYLKNTYRLKLYSLRWISDHEYLYKQENNILVFNAEYGNSSVFLENSTFDEFGHSINDYSISPDGQFILLEYNYVKQWRHSYTASYDIYDLNKRQLITEERIPNNTQWVTWSPVGHKLVSICLEQ
;
A
#
# COMPACT_ATOMS: atom_id res chain seq x y z
N MET A 1 -60.74 63.25 22.69
CA MET A 1 -60.56 62.00 21.90
C MET A 1 -59.14 61.99 21.30
N LYS A 2 -58.13 61.52 22.04
CA LYS A 2 -56.69 61.51 21.60
C LYS A 2 -55.99 60.17 21.88
N THR A 3 -56.77 59.12 22.13
CA THR A 3 -56.33 57.79 22.53
C THR A 3 -56.06 56.82 21.37
N PRO A 4 -56.83 56.78 20.26
CA PRO A 4 -56.61 55.75 19.24
C PRO A 4 -55.30 55.94 18.46
N TRP A 5 -54.89 57.19 18.22
CA TRP A 5 -53.66 57.52 17.48
C TRP A 5 -52.39 57.08 18.21
N LYS A 6 -52.35 57.20 19.54
CA LYS A 6 -51.21 56.76 20.36
C LYS A 6 -51.08 55.23 20.37
N VAL A 7 -52.22 54.53 20.39
CA VAL A 7 -52.26 53.07 20.31
C VAL A 7 -51.80 52.58 18.92
N LEU A 8 -52.22 53.28 17.86
CA LEU A 8 -51.82 52.98 16.48
C LEU A 8 -50.31 53.17 16.26
N LEU A 9 -49.74 54.25 16.79
CA LEU A 9 -48.29 54.49 16.76
C LEU A 9 -47.49 53.46 17.58
N GLY A 10 -48.01 53.04 18.74
CA GLY A 10 -47.39 51.99 19.55
C GLY A 10 -47.37 50.64 18.85
N LEU A 11 -48.47 50.26 18.19
CA LEU A 11 -48.57 49.04 17.39
C LEU A 11 -47.61 49.07 16.18
N LEU A 12 -47.50 50.22 15.52
CA LEU A 12 -46.63 50.40 14.36
C LEU A 12 -45.15 50.33 14.76
N GLY A 13 -44.79 50.90 15.92
CA GLY A 13 -43.46 50.78 16.51
C GLY A 13 -43.11 49.33 16.91
N ALA A 14 -44.05 48.60 17.49
CA ALA A 14 -43.87 47.19 17.81
C ALA A 14 -43.68 46.32 16.56
N ALA A 15 -44.48 46.54 15.51
CA ALA A 15 -44.34 45.84 14.23
C ALA A 15 -42.99 46.15 13.54
N ALA A 16 -42.54 47.40 13.59
CA ALA A 16 -41.23 47.80 13.08
C ALA A 16 -40.09 47.11 13.86
N LEU A 17 -40.19 47.03 15.18
CA LEU A 17 -39.20 46.34 16.01
C LEU A 17 -39.12 44.83 15.68
N VAL A 18 -40.28 44.17 15.53
CA VAL A 18 -40.35 42.76 15.18
C VAL A 18 -39.76 42.49 13.79
N THR A 19 -40.01 43.36 12.81
CA THR A 19 -39.43 43.21 11.47
C THR A 19 -37.92 43.45 11.45
N ILE A 20 -37.42 44.45 12.20
CA ILE A 20 -35.98 44.71 12.34
C ILE A 20 -35.24 43.54 13.00
N ILE A 21 -35.88 42.78 13.87
CA ILE A 21 -35.26 41.60 14.51
C ILE A 21 -35.40 40.36 13.60
N THR A 22 -36.57 40.12 13.03
CA THR A 22 -36.83 38.89 12.27
C THR A 22 -36.10 38.85 10.93
N VAL A 23 -35.96 39.98 10.23
CA VAL A 23 -35.31 40.03 8.91
C VAL A 23 -33.82 39.66 8.99
N PRO A 24 -33.00 40.23 9.89
CA PRO A 24 -31.61 39.81 10.07
C PRO A 24 -31.48 38.37 10.54
N VAL A 25 -32.34 37.87 11.44
CA VAL A 25 -32.30 36.48 11.91
C VAL A 25 -32.54 35.51 10.76
N VAL A 26 -33.52 35.79 9.90
CA VAL A 26 -33.78 34.97 8.70
C VAL A 26 -32.63 35.06 7.71
N LEU A 27 -32.06 36.26 7.49
CA LEU A 27 -30.91 36.42 6.59
C LEU A 27 -29.65 35.70 7.10
N LEU A 28 -29.38 35.78 8.41
CA LEU A 28 -28.24 35.12 9.06
C LEU A 28 -28.40 33.60 9.05
N ASN A 29 -29.62 33.08 9.26
CA ASN A 29 -29.88 31.65 9.15
C ASN A 29 -29.84 31.13 7.72
N LYS A 30 -30.21 31.95 6.72
CA LYS A 30 -30.15 31.58 5.30
C LYS A 30 -28.72 31.47 4.75
N GLY A 31 -27.73 32.09 5.41
CA GLY A 31 -26.31 32.00 5.06
C GLY A 31 -25.68 30.62 5.27
N ASN A 32 -26.37 29.71 5.97
CA ASN A 32 -25.88 28.34 6.21
C ASN A 32 -26.38 27.32 5.17
N ASP A 33 -27.18 27.75 4.18
CA ASP A 33 -27.54 26.92 3.02
C ASP A 33 -26.38 26.87 2.00
N ALA A 34 -25.14 26.74 2.47
CA ALA A 34 -24.08 26.18 1.64
C ALA A 34 -24.60 24.79 1.27
N THR A 35 -25.02 24.59 0.01
CA THR A 35 -25.46 23.31 -0.54
C THR A 35 -24.57 22.22 0.04
N ALA A 36 -25.13 21.43 0.98
CA ALA A 36 -24.35 20.43 1.69
C ALA A 36 -23.66 19.55 0.64
N ASP A 37 -22.31 19.49 0.67
CA ASP A 37 -21.58 18.68 -0.29
C ASP A 37 -22.05 17.23 -0.15
N SER A 38 -22.77 16.74 -1.15
CA SER A 38 -23.38 15.41 -1.15
C SER A 38 -22.39 14.30 -1.46
N ARG A 39 -21.10 14.63 -1.65
CA ARG A 39 -20.05 13.65 -1.92
C ARG A 39 -19.75 12.83 -0.67
N LYS A 40 -19.43 11.55 -0.89
CA LYS A 40 -18.99 10.66 0.19
C LYS A 40 -17.65 11.16 0.75
N THR A 41 -17.59 11.37 2.05
CA THR A 41 -16.34 11.67 2.76
C THR A 41 -15.49 10.42 2.94
N TYR A 42 -14.19 10.58 3.12
CA TYR A 42 -13.31 9.47 3.48
C TYR A 42 -13.58 9.02 4.92
N THR A 43 -14.08 7.80 5.08
CA THR A 43 -14.48 7.26 6.39
C THR A 43 -13.36 6.42 7.03
N LEU A 44 -13.44 6.21 8.35
CA LEU A 44 -12.58 5.26 9.05
C LEU A 44 -12.70 3.84 8.47
N THR A 45 -13.88 3.45 8.02
CA THR A 45 -14.10 2.16 7.37
C THR A 45 -13.35 2.06 6.05
N ASP A 46 -13.32 3.14 5.25
CA ASP A 46 -12.56 3.17 3.99
C ASP A 46 -11.05 3.02 4.26
N TYR A 47 -10.54 3.61 5.36
CA TYR A 47 -9.16 3.44 5.82
C TYR A 47 -8.85 2.01 6.25
N LEU A 48 -9.63 1.45 7.19
CA LEU A 48 -9.36 0.13 7.77
C LEU A 48 -9.54 -1.01 6.74
N LYS A 49 -10.45 -0.84 5.77
CA LYS A 49 -10.64 -1.83 4.69
C LYS A 49 -9.68 -1.63 3.51
N ASN A 50 -8.85 -0.58 3.54
CA ASN A 50 -8.02 -0.18 2.41
C ASN A 50 -8.84 -0.10 1.11
N THR A 51 -9.98 0.59 1.17
CA THR A 51 -10.95 0.69 0.05
C THR A 51 -10.35 1.42 -1.15
N TYR A 52 -9.57 2.48 -0.89
CA TYR A 52 -8.86 3.23 -1.92
C TYR A 52 -7.39 2.82 -1.91
N ARG A 53 -7.05 1.80 -2.69
CA ARG A 53 -5.69 1.25 -2.75
C ARG A 53 -4.80 2.12 -3.64
N LEU A 54 -3.63 2.47 -3.12
CA LEU A 54 -2.56 3.05 -3.94
C LEU A 54 -1.96 1.96 -4.84
N LYS A 55 -1.90 2.22 -6.13
CA LYS A 55 -1.15 1.38 -7.08
C LYS A 55 0.31 1.81 -7.03
N LEU A 56 1.18 0.91 -6.58
CA LEU A 56 2.62 1.11 -6.54
C LEU A 56 3.27 0.19 -7.58
N TYR A 57 4.28 0.71 -8.27
CA TYR A 57 5.08 -0.06 -9.22
C TYR A 57 6.46 -0.34 -8.61
N SER A 58 6.52 -1.40 -7.80
CA SER A 58 7.76 -1.82 -7.15
C SER A 58 8.56 -2.72 -8.10
N LEU A 59 9.54 -2.13 -8.78
CA LEU A 59 10.47 -2.84 -9.66
C LEU A 59 11.83 -3.06 -8.98
N ARG A 60 12.60 -4.04 -9.47
CA ARG A 60 13.97 -4.30 -9.03
C ARG A 60 14.90 -4.40 -10.24
N TRP A 61 15.88 -3.52 -10.33
CA TRP A 61 16.89 -3.56 -11.38
C TRP A 61 17.77 -4.81 -11.26
N ILE A 62 18.07 -5.41 -12.41
CA ILE A 62 19.01 -6.55 -12.53
C ILE A 62 20.15 -6.25 -13.50
N SER A 63 19.94 -5.34 -14.44
CA SER A 63 20.96 -4.84 -15.36
C SER A 63 20.68 -3.36 -15.67
N ASP A 64 21.51 -2.75 -16.51
CA ASP A 64 21.35 -1.35 -16.92
C ASP A 64 20.04 -1.11 -17.70
N HIS A 65 19.49 -2.17 -18.32
CA HIS A 65 18.33 -2.09 -19.22
C HIS A 65 17.20 -3.02 -18.82
N GLU A 66 17.37 -3.85 -17.80
CA GLU A 66 16.36 -4.83 -17.40
C GLU A 66 16.01 -4.74 -15.91
N TYR A 67 14.73 -4.90 -15.64
CA TYR A 67 14.20 -4.93 -14.29
C TYR A 67 13.17 -6.04 -14.12
N LEU A 68 13.04 -6.51 -12.88
CA LEU A 68 12.05 -7.47 -12.45
C LEU A 68 10.81 -6.77 -11.94
N TYR A 69 9.65 -7.34 -12.26
CA TYR A 69 8.38 -6.91 -11.72
C TYR A 69 7.50 -8.12 -11.42
N LYS A 70 6.89 -8.13 -10.23
CA LYS A 70 5.95 -9.18 -9.82
C LYS A 70 4.55 -8.82 -10.28
N GLN A 71 3.97 -9.65 -11.14
CA GLN A 71 2.60 -9.49 -11.64
C GLN A 71 1.87 -10.83 -11.54
N GLU A 72 0.71 -10.86 -10.88
CA GLU A 72 -0.14 -12.05 -10.78
C GLU A 72 0.62 -13.31 -10.26
N ASN A 73 1.53 -13.10 -9.31
CA ASN A 73 2.47 -14.10 -8.78
C ASN A 73 3.52 -14.64 -9.76
N ASN A 74 3.54 -14.20 -11.00
CA ASN A 74 4.67 -14.39 -11.89
C ASN A 74 5.73 -13.33 -11.61
N ILE A 75 7.00 -13.69 -11.81
CA ILE A 75 8.09 -12.73 -11.89
C ILE A 75 8.39 -12.53 -13.37
N LEU A 76 8.28 -11.29 -13.85
CA LEU A 76 8.61 -10.93 -15.22
C LEU A 76 9.88 -10.12 -15.27
N VAL A 77 10.66 -10.33 -16.32
CA VAL A 77 11.73 -9.44 -16.75
C VAL A 77 11.13 -8.47 -17.77
N PHE A 78 11.42 -7.19 -17.59
CA PHE A 78 11.09 -6.13 -18.53
C PHE A 78 12.36 -5.50 -19.06
N ASN A 79 12.43 -5.28 -20.37
CA ASN A 79 13.45 -4.46 -20.98
C ASN A 79 12.98 -2.99 -21.02
N ALA A 80 13.72 -2.10 -20.39
CA ALA A 80 13.42 -0.68 -20.30
C ALA A 80 13.62 0.08 -21.62
N GLU A 81 14.42 -0.44 -22.55
CA GLU A 81 14.71 0.20 -23.84
C GLU A 81 13.57 -0.02 -24.84
N TYR A 82 13.07 -1.27 -24.95
CA TYR A 82 12.02 -1.64 -25.92
C TYR A 82 10.63 -1.79 -25.30
N GLY A 83 10.53 -1.89 -23.98
CA GLY A 83 9.28 -2.14 -23.26
C GLY A 83 8.73 -3.55 -23.43
N ASN A 84 9.54 -4.49 -23.95
CA ASN A 84 9.15 -5.89 -24.03
C ASN A 84 9.29 -6.57 -22.65
N SER A 85 8.56 -7.67 -22.47
CA SER A 85 8.61 -8.45 -21.23
C SER A 85 8.61 -9.93 -21.52
N SER A 86 9.34 -10.68 -20.69
CA SER A 86 9.32 -12.15 -20.68
C SER A 86 9.04 -12.65 -19.27
N VAL A 87 8.47 -13.85 -19.18
CA VAL A 87 8.27 -14.50 -17.88
C VAL A 87 9.62 -15.03 -17.41
N PHE A 88 10.09 -14.53 -16.27
CA PHE A 88 11.34 -14.97 -15.64
C PHE A 88 11.09 -16.20 -14.75
N LEU A 89 10.03 -16.18 -13.95
CA LEU A 89 9.59 -17.32 -13.14
C LEU A 89 8.06 -17.40 -13.12
N GLU A 90 7.53 -18.58 -13.43
CA GLU A 90 6.10 -18.85 -13.44
C GLU A 90 5.55 -19.02 -12.03
N ASN A 91 4.27 -18.70 -11.87
CA ASN A 91 3.56 -18.85 -10.60
C ASN A 91 3.48 -20.31 -10.14
N SER A 92 3.34 -21.24 -11.08
CA SER A 92 3.26 -22.69 -10.87
C SER A 92 4.47 -23.23 -10.12
N THR A 93 5.66 -22.66 -10.36
CA THR A 93 6.88 -23.06 -9.67
C THR A 93 6.80 -22.78 -8.17
N PHE A 94 6.07 -21.73 -7.75
CA PHE A 94 5.87 -21.47 -6.32
C PHE A 94 4.93 -22.46 -5.65
N ASP A 95 3.95 -23.00 -6.38
CA ASP A 95 3.01 -23.98 -5.85
C ASP A 95 3.72 -25.31 -5.54
N GLU A 96 4.76 -25.65 -6.31
CA GLU A 96 5.59 -26.85 -6.08
C GLU A 96 6.37 -26.79 -4.75
N PHE A 97 6.66 -25.60 -4.22
CA PHE A 97 7.43 -25.45 -2.98
C PHE A 97 6.62 -25.78 -1.71
N GLY A 98 5.29 -25.85 -1.79
CA GLY A 98 4.42 -26.21 -0.66
C GLY A 98 4.38 -25.19 0.48
N HIS A 99 5.01 -24.02 0.32
CA HIS A 99 5.07 -22.94 1.31
C HIS A 99 4.80 -21.58 0.65
N SER A 100 4.17 -20.67 1.39
CA SER A 100 3.92 -19.31 0.90
C SER A 100 5.20 -18.47 0.97
N ILE A 101 5.70 -18.06 -0.19
CA ILE A 101 6.86 -17.17 -0.31
C ILE A 101 6.48 -15.73 0.03
N ASN A 102 7.20 -15.12 0.97
CA ASN A 102 6.99 -13.74 1.41
C ASN A 102 7.74 -12.74 0.52
N ASP A 103 9.02 -13.01 0.26
CA ASP A 103 9.88 -12.19 -0.60
C ASP A 103 10.86 -13.06 -1.38
N TYR A 104 11.53 -12.48 -2.37
CA TYR A 104 12.54 -13.14 -3.17
C TYR A 104 13.71 -12.22 -3.48
N SER A 105 14.89 -12.80 -3.71
CA SER A 105 16.06 -12.07 -4.21
C SER A 105 16.82 -12.91 -5.22
N ILE A 106 17.14 -12.30 -6.36
CA ILE A 106 17.88 -12.97 -7.43
C ILE A 106 19.38 -12.74 -7.23
N SER A 107 20.20 -13.74 -7.55
CA SER A 107 21.64 -13.57 -7.60
C SER A 107 22.02 -12.57 -8.71
N PRO A 108 23.10 -11.77 -8.53
CA PRO A 108 23.53 -10.81 -9.54
C PRO A 108 23.84 -11.40 -10.92
N ASP A 109 24.22 -12.68 -10.98
CA ASP A 109 24.46 -13.38 -12.24
C ASP A 109 23.20 -14.01 -12.87
N GLY A 110 22.03 -13.86 -12.23
CA GLY A 110 20.75 -14.35 -12.73
C GLY A 110 20.60 -15.86 -12.74
N GLN A 111 21.48 -16.62 -12.06
CA GLN A 111 21.46 -18.09 -12.08
C GLN A 111 20.64 -18.70 -10.92
N PHE A 112 20.52 -17.99 -9.80
CA PHE A 112 19.86 -18.49 -8.60
C PHE A 112 18.83 -17.48 -8.10
N ILE A 113 17.77 -18.00 -7.50
CA ILE A 113 16.79 -17.21 -6.77
C ILE A 113 16.71 -17.69 -5.33
N LEU A 114 16.85 -16.76 -4.40
CA LEU A 114 16.63 -16.93 -2.98
C LEU A 114 15.16 -16.67 -2.69
N LEU A 115 14.49 -17.63 -2.08
CA LEU A 115 13.08 -17.62 -1.73
C LEU A 115 12.95 -17.53 -0.22
N GLU A 116 12.29 -16.49 0.28
CA GLU A 116 12.07 -16.26 1.71
C GLU A 116 10.68 -16.77 2.11
N TYR A 117 10.62 -17.65 3.12
CA TYR A 117 9.38 -18.17 3.67
C TYR A 117 9.42 -18.22 5.21
N ASN A 118 8.28 -18.46 5.85
CA ASN A 118 8.15 -18.43 7.31
C ASN A 118 8.65 -17.11 7.96
N TYR A 119 8.30 -15.97 7.37
CA TYR A 119 8.65 -14.64 7.89
C TYR A 119 8.03 -14.39 9.26
N VAL A 120 8.87 -14.04 10.24
CA VAL A 120 8.46 -13.62 11.58
C VAL A 120 9.14 -12.30 11.93
N LYS A 121 8.34 -11.24 12.05
CA LYS A 121 8.80 -9.90 12.40
C LYS A 121 9.31 -9.83 13.84
N GLN A 122 10.48 -9.23 14.03
CA GLN A 122 11.06 -8.97 15.36
C GLN A 122 11.01 -7.47 15.71
N TRP A 123 11.54 -6.63 14.82
CA TRP A 123 11.58 -5.17 14.99
C TRP A 123 11.16 -4.46 13.69
N ARG A 124 11.52 -3.18 13.53
CA ARG A 124 11.17 -2.40 12.33
C ARG A 124 11.78 -2.99 11.06
N HIS A 125 13.05 -3.39 11.12
CA HIS A 125 13.83 -3.92 9.99
C HIS A 125 14.49 -5.27 10.31
N SER A 126 14.18 -5.86 11.46
CA SER A 126 14.72 -7.15 11.89
C SER A 126 13.61 -8.19 11.87
N TYR A 127 13.93 -9.38 11.39
CA TYR A 127 13.03 -10.50 11.28
C TYR A 127 13.83 -11.80 11.25
N THR A 128 13.13 -12.91 11.38
CA THR A 128 13.67 -14.26 11.17
C THR A 128 12.86 -14.93 10.07
N ALA A 129 13.52 -15.66 9.18
CA ALA A 129 12.87 -16.40 8.11
C ALA A 129 13.64 -17.69 7.79
N SER A 130 12.98 -18.59 7.08
CA SER A 130 13.62 -19.72 6.41
C SER A 130 13.83 -19.38 4.94
N TYR A 131 14.88 -19.93 4.35
CA TYR A 131 15.29 -19.59 2.99
C TYR A 131 15.57 -20.85 2.19
N ASP A 132 15.11 -20.83 0.95
CA ASP A 132 15.36 -21.87 -0.03
C ASP A 132 16.02 -21.25 -1.26
N ILE A 133 16.96 -21.98 -1.87
CA ILE A 133 17.64 -21.55 -3.09
C ILE A 133 17.16 -22.41 -4.25
N TYR A 134 16.72 -21.75 -5.31
CA TYR A 134 16.28 -22.40 -6.54
C TYR A 134 17.26 -22.09 -7.67
N ASP A 135 17.71 -23.13 -8.35
CA ASP A 135 18.58 -23.06 -9.52
C ASP A 135 17.73 -22.88 -10.77
N LEU A 136 17.88 -21.74 -11.44
CA LEU A 136 17.08 -21.38 -12.62
C LEU A 136 17.50 -22.18 -13.86
N ASN A 137 18.75 -22.63 -13.93
CA ASN A 137 19.27 -23.41 -15.06
C ASN A 137 18.75 -24.86 -14.99
N LYS A 138 18.83 -25.47 -13.80
CA LYS A 138 18.35 -26.84 -13.58
C LYS A 138 16.85 -26.93 -13.31
N ARG A 139 16.22 -25.79 -13.02
CA ARG A 139 14.83 -25.68 -12.59
C ARG A 139 14.51 -26.54 -11.36
N GLN A 140 15.41 -26.53 -10.38
CA GLN A 140 15.33 -27.40 -9.21
C GLN A 140 15.73 -26.65 -7.94
N LEU A 141 15.13 -27.06 -6.82
CA LEU A 141 15.50 -26.57 -5.50
C LEU A 141 16.80 -27.24 -5.03
N ILE A 142 17.69 -26.46 -4.45
CA ILE A 142 18.92 -26.97 -3.82
C ILE A 142 18.56 -27.52 -2.44
N THR A 143 18.67 -28.84 -2.27
CA THR A 143 18.27 -29.53 -1.03
C THR A 143 19.46 -30.11 -0.24
N GLU A 144 20.64 -30.20 -0.85
CA GLU A 144 21.82 -30.87 -0.26
C GLU A 144 22.43 -30.07 0.89
N GLU A 145 22.60 -28.75 0.71
CA GLU A 145 23.11 -27.83 1.74
C GLU A 145 22.13 -26.67 1.92
N ARG A 146 21.15 -26.86 2.82
CA ARG A 146 20.14 -25.83 3.11
C ARG A 146 20.66 -24.80 4.10
N ILE A 147 20.21 -23.57 3.93
CA ILE A 147 20.43 -22.50 4.90
C ILE A 147 19.73 -22.92 6.22
N PRO A 148 20.41 -22.82 7.38
CA PRO A 148 19.80 -23.18 8.65
C PRO A 148 18.46 -22.48 8.89
N ASN A 149 17.54 -23.16 9.58
CA ASN A 149 16.31 -22.53 10.04
C ASN A 149 16.61 -21.41 11.05
N ASN A 150 15.68 -20.46 11.18
CA ASN A 150 15.83 -19.27 12.02
C ASN A 150 16.98 -18.34 11.60
N THR A 151 17.17 -18.18 10.30
CA THR A 151 18.14 -17.23 9.77
C THR A 151 17.64 -15.80 9.95
N GLN A 152 18.48 -14.93 10.51
CA GLN A 152 18.16 -13.53 10.77
C GLN A 152 18.37 -12.65 9.55
N TRP A 153 19.37 -12.98 8.73
CA TRP A 153 19.74 -12.19 7.58
C TRP A 153 20.39 -13.05 6.52
N VAL A 154 20.03 -12.82 5.25
CA VAL A 154 20.68 -13.42 4.10
C VAL A 154 20.87 -12.36 3.03
N THR A 155 22.03 -12.36 2.38
CA THR A 155 22.27 -11.48 1.24
C THR A 155 23.20 -12.13 0.22
N TRP A 156 22.93 -11.85 -1.05
CA TRP A 156 23.84 -12.19 -2.15
C TRP A 156 25.04 -11.23 -2.15
N SER A 157 26.19 -11.73 -2.60
CA SER A 157 27.31 -10.88 -2.98
C SER A 157 26.92 -9.94 -4.11
N PRO A 158 27.58 -8.78 -4.28
CA PRO A 158 27.26 -7.85 -5.36
C PRO A 158 27.59 -8.38 -6.77
N VAL A 159 28.43 -9.42 -6.89
CA VAL A 159 28.83 -10.03 -8.17
C VAL A 159 28.84 -11.55 -8.04
N GLY A 160 28.33 -12.25 -9.05
CA GLY A 160 28.22 -13.72 -9.05
C GLY A 160 27.07 -14.21 -8.18
N HIS A 161 27.29 -15.28 -7.43
CA HIS A 161 26.27 -15.96 -6.62
C HIS A 161 26.80 -16.40 -5.24
N LYS A 162 27.79 -15.71 -4.67
CA LYS A 162 28.18 -15.98 -3.28
C LYS A 162 27.09 -15.47 -2.35
N LEU A 163 26.91 -16.13 -1.22
CA LEU A 163 25.85 -15.80 -0.26
C LEU A 163 26.43 -15.73 1.14
N VAL A 164 25.95 -14.78 1.93
CA VAL A 164 26.28 -14.64 3.34
C VAL A 164 24.99 -14.69 4.14
N SER A 165 24.97 -15.53 5.17
CA SER A 165 23.85 -15.68 6.09
C SER A 165 24.29 -15.48 7.53
N ILE A 166 23.41 -14.91 8.35
CA ILE A 166 23.56 -14.79 9.80
C ILE A 166 22.44 -15.59 10.44
N CYS A 167 22.80 -16.66 11.15
CA CYS A 167 21.86 -17.55 11.81
C CYS A 167 21.97 -17.40 13.33
N LEU A 168 20.86 -17.63 14.04
CA LEU A 168 20.93 -17.80 15.48
C LEU A 168 21.56 -19.16 15.79
N GLU A 169 22.55 -19.15 16.68
CA GLU A 169 23.09 -20.38 17.27
C GLU A 169 22.00 -20.99 18.16
N GLN A 170 21.72 -22.28 17.96
CA GLN A 170 20.78 -23.07 18.77
C GLN A 170 21.52 -23.84 19.85
#